data_AF-A0A8J7IBZ2-F1
#
_entry.id   AF-A0A8J7IBZ2-F1
#
_cell.length_a   1.000
_cell.length_b   1.000
_cell.length_c   1.000
_cell.angle_alpha   90.00
_cell.angle_beta   90.00
_cell.angle_gamma   90.00
#
_symmetry.space_group_name_H-M   'P 1'
#
loop_
_entity.id
_entity.type
_entity.pdbx_description
1 polymer ?
#
loop_
_entity_poly.entity_id
_entity_poly.type
_entity_poly.pdbx_seq_one_letter_code
_entity_poly.pdbx_strand_id
1 'polypeptide(L)'
;MTLITKSDARLVNPAAAIGNIHGFYGAQDYRAMLDFSHQIYRVDGEEKSFSDIVNLVRGGSDAQYLDSLGRYRTVSGNAPRYHMIPEKNEVGLLLEKETRNFLESDADGASFTATDAGEDILVSWRGSGTVTPNASDLALRREVKAGQRTARFYTRSGLKTGTVTVSGEARDIMVTNSNSARTFVPHLATRSKDDFALRGVPFDIVKSGAATLLMRFAFMPDNGNTRRTVFLLLRNDNAPNGLIRILSQYNRTGLDEGSISVVQDGGPSLAEATPPLIARNLGNFNGNPIVGAYFSGFGARAGIISHGQAGQNTAASVSRTPPTAITSMFLDAPDAILTHAVIYDRMVSDDEAFDLAVFGS
;
A
#
# COMPACT_ATOMS: atom_id res chain seq x y z
N MET A 1 -21.96 -35.24 -4.07
CA MET A 1 -21.09 -34.42 -3.19
C MET A 1 -19.88 -34.05 -4.01
N THR A 2 -19.78 -32.80 -4.45
CA THR A 2 -18.77 -32.37 -5.42
C THR A 2 -17.51 -31.95 -4.66
N LEU A 3 -16.47 -32.76 -4.78
CA LEU A 3 -15.12 -32.45 -4.32
C LEU A 3 -14.55 -31.33 -5.22
N ILE A 4 -14.45 -30.12 -4.69
CA ILE A 4 -13.70 -29.04 -5.35
C ILE A 4 -12.23 -29.29 -5.01
N THR A 5 -11.47 -29.82 -5.97
CA THR A 5 -10.02 -29.95 -5.88
C THR A 5 -9.39 -28.55 -5.84
N LYS A 6 -8.61 -28.27 -4.78
CA LYS A 6 -7.77 -27.08 -4.59
C LYS A 6 -7.12 -26.65 -5.91
N SER A 7 -7.36 -25.42 -6.32
CA SER A 7 -6.84 -24.82 -7.55
C SER A 7 -5.33 -24.66 -7.51
N ASP A 8 -4.67 -25.46 -8.34
CA ASP A 8 -3.52 -25.15 -9.20
C ASP A 8 -2.32 -24.40 -8.58
N ALA A 9 -1.47 -25.14 -7.86
CA ALA A 9 -0.15 -24.73 -7.39
C ALA A 9 0.91 -24.62 -8.53
N ARG A 10 0.54 -24.17 -9.74
CA ARG A 10 1.46 -24.09 -10.89
C ARG A 10 1.50 -22.74 -11.62
N LEU A 11 1.07 -21.65 -10.99
CA LEU A 11 0.99 -20.34 -11.66
C LEU A 11 2.08 -19.31 -11.29
N VAL A 12 3.24 -19.73 -10.76
CA VAL A 12 4.40 -18.82 -10.63
C VAL A 12 5.68 -19.51 -11.08
N ASN A 13 6.46 -18.81 -11.89
CA ASN A 13 7.82 -19.18 -12.26
C ASN A 13 8.67 -19.32 -10.97
N PRO A 14 9.22 -20.50 -10.64
CA PRO A 14 9.96 -20.73 -9.39
C PRO A 14 11.28 -19.95 -9.28
N ALA A 15 11.68 -19.19 -10.32
CA ALA A 15 12.95 -18.49 -10.39
C ALA A 15 13.02 -17.14 -9.64
N ALA A 16 11.95 -16.71 -8.98
CA ALA A 16 12.04 -15.61 -8.02
C ALA A 16 11.18 -15.96 -6.80
N ALA A 17 11.73 -16.79 -5.91
CA ALA A 17 11.30 -16.78 -4.51
C ALA A 17 11.68 -15.41 -3.97
N ILE A 18 10.78 -14.46 -4.15
CA ILE A 18 10.97 -13.08 -3.73
C ILE A 18 10.85 -13.05 -2.21
N GLY A 19 12.00 -13.17 -1.54
CA GLY A 19 12.18 -12.83 -0.14
C GLY A 19 11.32 -13.62 0.85
N ASN A 20 11.81 -14.78 1.27
CA ASN A 20 11.31 -15.47 2.45
C ASN A 20 11.51 -14.57 3.68
N ILE A 21 10.55 -13.69 4.02
CA ILE A 21 10.45 -13.20 5.39
C ILE A 21 9.93 -14.36 6.23
N HIS A 22 10.65 -15.49 6.29
CA HIS A 22 10.39 -16.54 7.24
C HIS A 22 11.19 -16.21 8.50
N GLY A 23 10.62 -16.51 9.66
CA GLY A 23 11.39 -16.36 10.90
C GLY A 23 12.68 -17.18 10.84
N PHE A 24 13.70 -16.73 11.56
CA PHE A 24 15.06 -17.27 11.53
C PHE A 24 15.12 -18.78 11.74
N TYR A 25 14.23 -19.28 12.58
CA TYR A 25 14.18 -20.68 12.99
C TYR A 25 13.01 -21.45 12.34
N GLY A 26 12.38 -20.86 11.32
CA GLY A 26 11.26 -21.45 10.58
C GLY A 26 9.88 -21.10 11.15
N ALA A 27 8.91 -21.98 10.93
CA ALA A 27 7.49 -21.69 11.15
C ALA A 27 7.06 -21.53 12.63
N GLN A 28 7.96 -21.83 13.58
CA GLN A 28 7.71 -21.64 15.02
C GLN A 28 8.09 -20.25 15.52
N ASP A 29 8.84 -19.50 14.71
CA ASP A 29 9.43 -18.24 15.15
C ASP A 29 8.44 -17.07 15.05
N TYR A 30 7.42 -17.19 14.18
CA TYR A 30 6.33 -16.24 14.05
C TYR A 30 5.01 -16.87 14.50
N ARG A 31 4.07 -16.01 14.91
CA ARG A 31 2.70 -16.40 15.22
C ARG A 31 1.78 -16.29 14.01
N ALA A 32 2.02 -15.31 13.14
CA ALA A 32 1.29 -15.18 11.88
C ALA A 32 2.20 -14.87 10.70
N MET A 33 1.94 -15.53 9.57
CA MET A 33 2.56 -15.31 8.27
C MET A 33 1.46 -15.11 7.23
N LEU A 34 1.45 -13.94 6.60
CA LEU A 34 0.45 -13.55 5.61
C LEU A 34 1.18 -13.30 4.29
N ASP A 35 1.09 -14.25 3.36
CA ASP A 35 1.64 -14.14 2.01
C ASP A 35 0.50 -13.86 1.03
N PHE A 36 0.43 -12.62 0.56
CA PHE A 36 -0.61 -12.17 -0.37
C PHE A 36 -0.25 -12.48 -1.82
N SER A 37 1.01 -12.76 -2.13
CA SER A 37 1.48 -13.15 -3.46
C SER A 37 0.98 -14.56 -3.80
N HIS A 38 1.03 -15.48 -2.84
CA HIS A 38 0.59 -16.86 -2.97
C HIS A 38 -0.78 -17.14 -2.32
N GLN A 39 -1.36 -16.15 -1.64
CA GLN A 39 -2.62 -16.28 -0.89
C GLN A 39 -2.54 -17.37 0.20
N ILE A 40 -1.40 -17.42 0.90
CA ILE A 40 -1.14 -18.35 1.98
C ILE A 40 -1.18 -17.57 3.29
N TYR A 41 -2.10 -17.94 4.17
CA TYR A 41 -2.28 -17.28 5.46
C TYR A 41 -2.13 -18.32 6.55
N ARG A 42 -1.06 -18.21 7.35
CA ARG A 42 -0.78 -19.13 8.44
C ARG A 42 -0.81 -18.39 9.76
N VAL A 43 -1.53 -18.97 10.72
CA VAL A 43 -1.68 -18.45 12.07
C VAL A 43 -1.57 -19.64 13.01
N ASP A 44 -0.66 -19.56 13.97
CA ASP A 44 -0.42 -20.62 14.96
C ASP A 44 -0.18 -22.00 14.32
N GLY A 45 0.53 -22.00 13.19
CA GLY A 45 0.83 -23.20 12.41
C GLY A 45 -0.32 -23.71 11.52
N GLU A 46 -1.51 -23.10 11.57
CA GLU A 46 -2.67 -23.50 10.79
C GLU A 46 -2.93 -22.56 9.59
N GLU A 47 -3.34 -23.12 8.45
CA GLU A 47 -3.82 -22.33 7.31
C GLU A 47 -5.21 -21.74 7.59
N LYS A 48 -5.37 -20.44 7.31
CA LYS A 48 -6.60 -19.67 7.48
C LYS A 48 -7.08 -19.12 6.14
N SER A 49 -8.35 -18.73 6.06
CA SER A 49 -8.86 -18.01 4.88
C SER A 49 -8.48 -16.53 4.93
N PHE A 50 -8.48 -15.85 3.78
CA PHE A 50 -8.29 -14.39 3.73
C PHE A 50 -9.27 -13.65 4.63
N SER A 51 -10.54 -14.08 4.62
CA SER A 51 -11.55 -13.48 5.48
C SER A 51 -11.24 -13.69 6.95
N ASP A 52 -10.56 -14.74 7.39
CA ASP A 52 -10.27 -14.93 8.82
C ASP A 52 -9.25 -13.92 9.36
N ILE A 53 -8.33 -13.45 8.51
CA ILE A 53 -7.19 -12.62 8.91
C ILE A 53 -7.36 -11.13 8.60
N VAL A 54 -8.17 -10.79 7.58
CA VAL A 54 -8.30 -9.44 7.06
C VAL A 54 -9.78 -9.10 6.89
N ASN A 55 -10.15 -7.92 7.39
CA ASN A 55 -11.37 -7.25 7.01
C ASN A 55 -11.07 -6.24 5.90
N LEU A 56 -11.75 -6.37 4.78
CA LEU A 56 -11.69 -5.45 3.66
C LEU A 56 -12.98 -4.62 3.63
N VAL A 57 -12.85 -3.30 3.75
CA VAL A 57 -13.96 -2.37 3.63
C VAL A 57 -13.79 -1.55 2.35
N ARG A 58 -14.72 -1.72 1.41
CA ARG A 58 -14.80 -0.97 0.15
C ARG A 58 -16.17 -0.30 0.05
N GLY A 59 -16.18 1.03 -0.03
CA GLY A 59 -17.39 1.78 -0.33
C GLY A 59 -17.65 1.84 -1.84
N GLY A 60 -18.34 0.87 -2.44
CA GLY A 60 -18.87 1.03 -3.81
C GLY A 60 -18.75 -0.17 -4.76
N SER A 61 -18.68 0.18 -6.06
CA SER A 61 -18.86 -0.66 -7.26
C SER A 61 -17.68 -1.56 -7.61
N ASP A 62 -17.86 -2.34 -8.68
CA ASP A 62 -16.83 -3.19 -9.28
C ASP A 62 -15.53 -2.42 -9.58
N ALA A 63 -14.40 -3.09 -9.37
CA ALA A 63 -13.06 -2.54 -9.54
C ALA A 63 -12.18 -3.47 -10.37
N GLN A 64 -11.26 -2.91 -11.15
CA GLN A 64 -10.36 -3.70 -11.99
C GLN A 64 -8.95 -3.79 -11.40
N TYR A 65 -8.23 -4.85 -11.77
CA TYR A 65 -6.83 -5.07 -11.45
C TYR A 65 -6.13 -5.90 -12.53
N LEU A 66 -4.80 -5.97 -12.49
CA LEU A 66 -3.99 -6.83 -13.34
C LEU A 66 -3.67 -8.12 -12.57
N ASP A 67 -4.10 -9.29 -13.06
CA ASP A 67 -3.81 -10.57 -12.42
C ASP A 67 -2.34 -11.00 -12.60
N SER A 68 -1.92 -12.05 -11.90
CA SER A 68 -0.55 -12.60 -11.95
C SER A 68 -0.09 -13.07 -13.34
N LEU A 69 -1.01 -13.17 -14.30
CA LEU A 69 -0.72 -13.53 -15.69
C LEU A 69 -0.70 -12.30 -16.60
N GLY A 70 -0.71 -11.09 -16.03
CA GLY A 70 -0.77 -9.86 -16.79
C GLY A 70 -2.11 -9.64 -17.49
N ARG A 71 -3.19 -10.29 -17.05
CA ARG A 71 -4.53 -10.16 -17.65
C ARG A 71 -5.40 -9.25 -16.80
N TYR A 72 -6.19 -8.42 -17.45
CA TYR A 72 -7.16 -7.57 -16.76
C TYR A 72 -8.33 -8.39 -16.22
N ARG A 73 -8.67 -8.13 -14.95
CA ARG A 73 -9.82 -8.73 -14.26
C ARG A 73 -10.66 -7.64 -13.62
N THR A 74 -11.97 -7.86 -13.55
CA THR A 74 -12.91 -7.07 -12.76
C THR A 74 -13.30 -7.88 -11.53
N VAL A 75 -13.37 -7.24 -10.38
CA VAL A 75 -13.79 -7.82 -9.11
C VAL A 75 -14.93 -7.01 -8.52
N SER A 76 -15.89 -7.70 -7.89
CA SER A 76 -17.03 -7.04 -7.25
C SER A 76 -16.61 -6.18 -6.05
N GLY A 77 -17.52 -5.32 -5.59
CA GLY A 77 -17.37 -4.62 -4.30
C GLY A 77 -16.96 -5.57 -3.16
N ASN A 78 -16.11 -5.09 -2.24
CA ASN A 78 -15.59 -5.83 -1.07
C ASN A 78 -14.81 -7.14 -1.34
N ALA A 79 -14.44 -7.42 -2.60
CA ALA A 79 -13.57 -8.55 -2.91
C ALA A 79 -12.09 -8.09 -3.07
N PRO A 80 -11.13 -8.90 -2.60
CA PRO A 80 -9.71 -8.54 -2.62
C PRO A 80 -9.16 -8.43 -4.04
N ARG A 81 -8.23 -7.50 -4.24
CA ARG A 81 -7.52 -7.26 -5.50
C ARG A 81 -6.07 -7.69 -5.37
N TYR A 82 -5.72 -8.83 -5.96
CA TYR A 82 -4.34 -9.32 -6.03
C TYR A 82 -3.68 -8.83 -7.31
N HIS A 83 -3.05 -7.67 -7.24
CA HIS A 83 -2.54 -6.94 -8.41
C HIS A 83 -1.07 -7.30 -8.69
N MET A 84 -0.72 -7.42 -9.98
CA MET A 84 0.64 -7.62 -10.48
C MET A 84 1.28 -6.29 -10.89
N ILE A 85 2.52 -6.03 -10.47
CA ILE A 85 3.40 -4.97 -11.00
C ILE A 85 4.36 -5.62 -12.00
N PRO A 86 4.12 -5.49 -13.33
CA PRO A 86 4.94 -6.17 -14.33
C PRO A 86 6.41 -5.75 -14.28
N GLU A 87 6.70 -4.47 -14.03
CA GLU A 87 8.07 -3.96 -14.02
C GLU A 87 8.95 -4.53 -12.90
N LYS A 88 8.31 -5.01 -11.83
CA LYS A 88 8.98 -5.63 -10.69
C LYS A 88 8.76 -7.14 -10.62
N ASN A 89 7.86 -7.66 -11.45
CA ASN A 89 7.37 -9.03 -11.37
C ASN A 89 6.85 -9.39 -9.95
N GLU A 90 6.15 -8.46 -9.32
CA GLU A 90 5.63 -8.59 -7.95
C GLU A 90 4.10 -8.69 -7.97
N VAL A 91 3.52 -9.53 -7.12
CA VAL A 91 2.06 -9.69 -6.96
C VAL A 91 1.70 -9.54 -5.50
N GLY A 92 0.56 -8.93 -5.18
CA GLY A 92 0.06 -8.90 -3.81
C GLY A 92 -1.23 -8.10 -3.67
N LEU A 93 -1.59 -7.80 -2.43
CA LEU A 93 -2.81 -7.07 -2.12
C LEU A 93 -2.66 -5.58 -2.45
N LEU A 94 -3.52 -5.08 -3.35
CA LEU A 94 -3.49 -3.70 -3.80
C LEU A 94 -4.07 -2.75 -2.73
N LEU A 95 -3.22 -1.85 -2.22
CA LEU A 95 -3.58 -0.79 -1.28
C LEU A 95 -3.72 0.53 -2.06
N GLU A 96 -4.94 0.89 -2.47
CA GLU A 96 -5.16 2.03 -3.38
C GLU A 96 -6.16 3.04 -2.78
N LYS A 97 -5.86 4.34 -2.95
CA LYS A 97 -6.82 5.42 -2.69
C LYS A 97 -7.78 5.58 -3.86
N GLU A 98 -8.98 6.09 -3.59
CA GLU A 98 -10.02 6.37 -4.60
C GLU A 98 -9.43 6.98 -5.89
N THR A 99 -9.87 6.51 -7.07
CA THR A 99 -9.56 7.19 -8.33
C THR A 99 -10.81 7.45 -9.15
N ARG A 100 -10.93 8.71 -9.56
CA ARG A 100 -12.09 9.25 -10.26
C ARG A 100 -11.76 9.48 -11.73
N ASN A 101 -12.65 9.03 -12.61
CA ASN A 101 -12.68 9.47 -14.00
C ASN A 101 -13.35 10.85 -14.07
N PHE A 102 -12.74 11.79 -14.77
CA PHE A 102 -13.26 13.15 -14.96
C PHE A 102 -13.94 13.36 -16.30
N LEU A 103 -14.03 12.33 -17.13
CA LEU A 103 -14.88 12.37 -18.32
C LEU A 103 -16.32 12.09 -17.90
N GLU A 104 -17.21 13.03 -18.19
CA GLU A 104 -18.66 12.95 -17.89
C GLU A 104 -19.50 12.63 -19.14
N SER A 105 -18.87 12.52 -20.31
CA SER A 105 -19.52 12.32 -21.61
C SER A 105 -18.64 11.48 -22.56
N ASP A 106 -19.07 11.34 -23.82
CA ASP A 106 -18.23 10.80 -24.91
C ASP A 106 -16.88 11.51 -24.94
N ALA A 107 -15.81 10.73 -25.08
CA ALA A 107 -14.47 11.20 -24.79
C ALA A 107 -13.91 12.20 -25.80
N ASP A 108 -14.35 12.18 -27.06
CA ASP A 108 -13.88 13.16 -28.05
C ASP A 108 -14.57 14.50 -27.85
N GLY A 109 -13.79 15.55 -27.62
CA GLY A 109 -14.28 16.87 -27.24
C GLY A 109 -14.74 16.98 -25.78
N ALA A 110 -14.75 15.89 -24.99
CA ALA A 110 -15.11 15.95 -23.58
C ALA A 110 -14.19 16.89 -22.81
N SER A 111 -14.81 17.78 -22.04
CA SER A 111 -14.12 18.59 -21.05
C SER A 111 -13.79 17.74 -19.82
N PHE A 112 -12.63 18.00 -19.21
CA PHE A 112 -12.28 17.48 -17.90
C PHE A 112 -11.85 18.63 -16.99
N THR A 113 -12.15 18.48 -15.71
CA THR A 113 -11.65 19.37 -14.64
C THR A 113 -11.07 18.51 -13.54
N ALA A 114 -9.77 18.63 -13.31
CA ALA A 114 -9.07 17.94 -12.23
C ALA A 114 -8.78 18.96 -11.10
N THR A 115 -9.49 18.85 -9.98
CA THR A 115 -9.54 19.89 -8.93
C THR A 115 -8.44 19.82 -7.87
N ASP A 116 -7.76 18.69 -7.72
CA ASP A 116 -6.88 18.47 -6.55
C ASP A 116 -5.40 18.46 -6.96
N ALA A 117 -4.49 19.07 -6.22
CA ALA A 117 -3.06 19.03 -6.53
C ALA A 117 -2.51 17.58 -6.47
N GLY A 118 -2.58 16.88 -7.60
CA GLY A 118 -1.93 15.60 -7.84
C GLY A 118 -0.75 15.77 -8.79
N GLU A 119 0.19 14.82 -8.74
CA GLU A 119 1.47 14.93 -9.44
C GLU A 119 1.32 14.81 -10.96
N ASP A 120 0.37 13.98 -11.44
CA ASP A 120 0.14 13.72 -12.85
C ASP A 120 -1.35 13.61 -13.22
N ILE A 121 -1.66 13.98 -14.47
CA ILE A 121 -2.90 13.59 -15.16
C ILE A 121 -2.62 12.32 -15.96
N LEU A 122 -3.40 11.27 -15.72
CA LEU A 122 -3.36 10.03 -16.48
C LEU A 122 -4.47 10.06 -17.54
N VAL A 123 -4.09 9.84 -18.79
CA VAL A 123 -5.01 9.59 -19.91
C VAL A 123 -4.80 8.19 -20.42
N SER A 124 -5.85 7.37 -20.48
CA SER A 124 -5.72 5.98 -20.94
C SER A 124 -6.86 5.56 -21.86
N TRP A 125 -6.59 4.68 -22.83
CA TRP A 125 -7.56 4.21 -23.82
C TRP A 125 -7.19 2.83 -24.39
N ARG A 126 -8.18 2.10 -24.93
CA ARG A 126 -7.99 0.86 -25.69
C ARG A 126 -8.04 1.12 -27.19
N GLY A 127 -7.36 0.29 -27.98
CA GLY A 127 -7.36 0.34 -29.43
C GLY A 127 -6.10 0.95 -30.03
N SER A 128 -6.07 1.06 -31.35
CA SER A 128 -4.93 1.57 -32.12
C SER A 128 -4.96 3.09 -32.32
N GLY A 129 -6.06 3.74 -31.93
CA GLY A 129 -6.19 5.19 -31.95
C GLY A 129 -5.27 5.89 -30.95
N THR A 130 -5.38 7.21 -30.87
CA THR A 130 -4.64 8.06 -29.94
C THR A 130 -5.60 8.96 -29.17
N VAL A 131 -5.35 9.15 -27.88
CA VAL A 131 -6.07 10.10 -27.04
C VAL A 131 -5.08 11.11 -26.46
N THR A 132 -5.42 12.39 -26.58
CA THR A 132 -4.58 13.50 -26.13
C THR A 132 -5.43 14.50 -25.35
N PRO A 133 -5.07 14.85 -24.10
CA PRO A 133 -5.64 15.97 -23.40
C PRO A 133 -5.04 17.28 -23.93
N ASN A 134 -5.90 18.26 -24.19
CA ASN A 134 -5.53 19.62 -24.57
C ASN A 134 -5.79 20.54 -23.38
N ALA A 135 -4.72 20.89 -22.66
CA ALA A 135 -4.72 21.93 -21.65
C ALA A 135 -3.36 22.63 -21.64
N SER A 136 -3.32 23.89 -21.21
CA SER A 136 -2.05 24.61 -21.07
C SER A 136 -1.16 23.95 -20.01
N ASP A 137 0.14 23.85 -20.33
CA ASP A 137 1.19 23.30 -19.46
C ASP A 137 1.02 21.83 -19.04
N LEU A 138 0.40 21.01 -19.88
CA LEU A 138 0.50 19.55 -19.79
C LEU A 138 1.65 19.06 -20.66
N ALA A 139 2.76 18.66 -20.03
CA ALA A 139 3.85 17.99 -20.73
C ALA A 139 3.77 16.48 -20.52
N LEU A 140 3.83 15.71 -21.61
CA LEU A 140 3.90 14.25 -21.52
C LEU A 140 5.21 13.84 -20.83
N ARG A 141 5.10 13.13 -19.70
CA ARG A 141 6.24 12.56 -18.97
C ARG A 141 6.59 11.15 -19.44
N ARG A 142 5.58 10.30 -19.61
CA ARG A 142 5.74 8.87 -19.92
C ARG A 142 4.54 8.36 -20.69
N GLU A 143 4.78 7.39 -21.57
CA GLU A 143 3.76 6.54 -22.18
C GLU A 143 4.05 5.07 -21.83
N VAL A 144 3.00 4.32 -21.52
CA VAL A 144 3.06 2.88 -21.22
C VAL A 144 2.03 2.17 -22.07
N LYS A 145 2.41 1.03 -22.64
CA LYS A 145 1.52 0.16 -23.42
C LYS A 145 1.47 -1.21 -22.77
N ALA A 146 0.25 -1.70 -22.54
CA ALA A 146 0.01 -3.05 -22.02
C ALA A 146 -1.20 -3.65 -22.74
N GLY A 147 -0.96 -4.72 -23.50
CA GLY A 147 -1.97 -5.32 -24.39
C GLY A 147 -2.52 -4.31 -25.39
N GLN A 148 -3.85 -4.22 -25.50
CA GLN A 148 -4.54 -3.26 -26.39
C GLN A 148 -4.74 -1.87 -25.78
N ARG A 149 -4.12 -1.55 -24.64
CA ARG A 149 -4.34 -0.30 -23.92
C ARG A 149 -3.07 0.53 -23.85
N THR A 150 -3.21 1.83 -24.10
CA THR A 150 -2.17 2.85 -23.94
C THR A 150 -2.53 3.76 -22.77
N ALA A 151 -1.51 4.16 -22.03
CA ALA A 151 -1.60 5.10 -20.91
C ALA A 151 -0.53 6.19 -21.06
N ARG A 152 -0.92 7.45 -20.92
CA ARG A 152 -0.05 8.63 -20.98
C ARG A 152 -0.15 9.42 -19.69
N PHE A 153 1.01 9.80 -19.19
CA PHE A 153 1.19 10.53 -17.93
C PHE A 153 1.63 11.94 -18.24
N TYR A 154 0.85 12.93 -17.82
CA TYR A 154 1.13 14.35 -18.08
C TYR A 154 1.47 15.06 -16.78
N THR A 155 2.54 15.88 -16.79
CA THR A 155 2.91 16.74 -15.66
C THR A 155 1.74 17.62 -15.25
N ARG A 156 1.56 17.83 -13.94
CA ARG A 156 0.59 18.79 -13.45
C ARG A 156 1.17 19.76 -12.43
N SER A 157 0.68 20.99 -12.47
CA SER A 157 0.73 21.95 -11.37
C SER A 157 -0.63 22.67 -11.27
N GLY A 158 -1.17 22.80 -10.06
CA GLY A 158 -2.43 23.51 -9.80
C GLY A 158 -3.69 22.88 -10.42
N LEU A 159 -4.81 23.60 -10.39
CA LEU A 159 -6.07 23.21 -11.07
C LEU A 159 -5.82 23.04 -12.58
N LYS A 160 -6.33 21.96 -13.19
CA LYS A 160 -6.25 21.76 -14.65
C LYS A 160 -7.62 21.52 -15.26
N THR A 161 -7.90 22.30 -16.30
CA THR A 161 -9.07 22.18 -17.15
C THR A 161 -8.62 22.03 -18.59
N GLY A 162 -9.28 21.17 -19.34
CA GLY A 162 -8.96 20.92 -20.74
C GLY A 162 -10.01 20.09 -21.45
N THR A 163 -9.77 19.81 -22.72
CA THR A 163 -10.60 18.90 -23.52
C THR A 163 -9.79 17.69 -23.95
N VAL A 164 -10.44 16.58 -24.24
CA VAL A 164 -9.81 15.40 -24.83
C VAL A 164 -10.04 15.37 -26.33
N THR A 165 -9.01 15.07 -27.11
CA THR A 165 -9.13 14.76 -28.53
C THR A 165 -8.82 13.30 -28.77
N VAL A 166 -9.65 12.68 -29.59
CA VAL A 166 -9.55 11.27 -29.96
C VAL A 166 -9.31 11.17 -31.46
N SER A 167 -8.31 10.38 -31.86
CA SER A 167 -8.06 10.08 -33.27
C SER A 167 -7.98 8.57 -33.51
N GLY A 168 -8.65 8.10 -34.56
CA GLY A 168 -8.74 6.67 -34.89
C GLY A 168 -9.59 5.87 -33.90
N GLU A 169 -9.42 4.54 -33.92
CA GLU A 169 -10.18 3.61 -33.06
C GLU A 169 -9.62 3.62 -31.63
N ALA A 170 -10.14 4.51 -30.79
CA ALA A 170 -9.91 4.52 -29.35
C ALA A 170 -11.23 4.31 -28.59
N ARG A 171 -11.19 3.46 -27.56
CA ARG A 171 -12.37 3.06 -26.76
C ARG A 171 -12.01 3.03 -25.28
N ASP A 172 -13.03 3.00 -24.43
CA ASP A 172 -12.89 2.95 -22.97
C ASP A 172 -12.01 4.08 -22.41
N ILE A 173 -12.13 5.28 -22.98
CA ILE A 173 -11.20 6.39 -22.77
C ILE A 173 -11.42 7.01 -21.39
N MET A 174 -10.33 7.43 -20.75
CA MET A 174 -10.35 7.93 -19.39
C MET A 174 -9.37 9.07 -19.17
N VAL A 175 -9.77 10.02 -18.33
CA VAL A 175 -8.91 11.06 -17.78
C VAL A 175 -9.07 11.02 -16.27
N THR A 176 -7.98 10.73 -15.57
CA THR A 176 -7.99 10.57 -14.13
C THR A 176 -6.85 11.36 -13.51
N ASN A 177 -7.05 11.77 -12.27
CA ASN A 177 -6.03 12.42 -11.44
C ASN A 177 -5.73 11.43 -10.34
N SER A 178 -4.44 11.24 -10.11
CA SER A 178 -3.98 10.55 -8.94
C SER A 178 -3.10 11.49 -8.14
N ASN A 179 -3.30 11.51 -6.83
CA ASN A 179 -2.45 12.27 -5.92
C ASN A 179 -1.14 11.52 -5.59
N SER A 180 -0.86 10.41 -6.27
CA SER A 180 0.34 9.57 -6.09
C SER A 180 0.41 8.49 -7.21
N ALA A 181 1.59 7.98 -7.57
CA ALA A 181 1.80 7.30 -8.86
C ALA A 181 1.07 5.94 -9.01
N ARG A 182 0.41 5.72 -10.16
CA ARG A 182 -0.32 4.47 -10.46
C ARG A 182 0.22 3.73 -11.67
N THR A 183 0.45 2.42 -11.52
CA THR A 183 0.61 1.51 -12.65
C THR A 183 -0.76 1.18 -13.21
N PHE A 184 -1.12 1.87 -14.29
CA PHE A 184 -2.12 1.46 -15.28
C PHE A 184 -3.55 1.19 -14.78
N VAL A 185 -4.38 2.24 -14.70
CA VAL A 185 -5.84 2.08 -14.57
C VAL A 185 -6.54 2.37 -15.90
N PRO A 186 -7.05 1.33 -16.58
CA PRO A 186 -8.00 1.48 -17.65
C PRO A 186 -9.40 1.10 -17.17
N HIS A 187 -9.98 1.94 -16.31
CA HIS A 187 -11.09 1.60 -15.44
C HIS A 187 -12.39 1.08 -16.09
N LEU A 188 -13.25 0.54 -15.21
CA LEU A 188 -14.58 1.12 -14.92
C LEU A 188 -14.54 1.82 -13.54
N ALA A 189 -15.17 3.00 -13.43
CA ALA A 189 -15.15 3.93 -12.29
C ALA A 189 -14.90 3.28 -10.90
N THR A 190 -13.66 3.35 -10.41
CA THR A 190 -13.32 2.88 -9.05
C THR A 190 -13.43 4.03 -8.05
N ARG A 191 -14.67 4.36 -7.67
CA ARG A 191 -14.95 5.31 -6.57
C ARG A 191 -14.70 4.72 -5.18
N SER A 192 -13.70 3.86 -5.00
CA SER A 192 -13.57 3.16 -3.73
C SER A 192 -12.14 3.08 -3.25
N LYS A 193 -11.90 3.71 -2.11
CA LYS A 193 -10.79 3.40 -1.22
C LYS A 193 -11.00 1.99 -0.66
N ASP A 194 -9.93 1.19 -0.65
CA ASP A 194 -9.92 -0.06 0.10
C ASP A 194 -9.29 0.20 1.47
N ASP A 195 -10.09 0.05 2.52
CA ASP A 195 -9.59 0.04 3.90
C ASP A 195 -9.31 -1.41 4.30
N PHE A 196 -8.06 -1.69 4.63
CA PHE A 196 -7.61 -3.01 5.06
C PHE A 196 -7.34 -3.00 6.55
N ALA A 197 -8.03 -3.88 7.28
CA ALA A 197 -7.80 -4.07 8.69
C ALA A 197 -7.48 -5.50 9.05
N LEU A 198 -6.44 -5.73 9.86
CA LEU A 198 -6.21 -7.06 10.42
C LEU A 198 -7.32 -7.39 11.43
N ARG A 199 -7.71 -8.65 11.50
CA ARG A 199 -8.72 -9.15 12.45
C ARG A 199 -8.34 -10.53 13.00
N GLY A 200 -9.09 -10.97 14.02
CA GLY A 200 -8.87 -12.25 14.68
C GLY A 200 -7.49 -12.32 15.34
N VAL A 201 -6.88 -13.50 15.32
CA VAL A 201 -5.62 -13.79 16.02
C VAL A 201 -4.47 -12.82 15.64
N PRO A 202 -4.20 -12.49 14.36
CA PRO A 202 -3.22 -11.45 14.00
C PRO A 202 -3.42 -10.12 14.75
N PHE A 203 -4.66 -9.66 14.86
CA PHE A 203 -5.00 -8.45 15.58
C PHE A 203 -4.86 -8.64 17.10
N ASP A 204 -5.29 -9.79 17.63
CA ASP A 204 -5.20 -10.09 19.07
C ASP A 204 -3.75 -10.15 19.57
N ILE A 205 -2.81 -10.65 18.75
CA ILE A 205 -1.38 -10.65 19.05
C ILE A 205 -0.87 -9.22 19.23
N VAL A 206 -1.14 -8.34 18.26
CA VAL A 206 -0.77 -6.92 18.30
C VAL A 206 -1.42 -6.22 19.50
N LYS A 207 -2.70 -6.51 19.76
CA LYS A 207 -3.49 -5.97 20.86
C LYS A 207 -3.02 -6.46 22.23
N SER A 208 -2.32 -7.59 22.33
CA SER A 208 -1.81 -8.13 23.60
C SER A 208 -0.77 -7.22 24.27
N GLY A 209 -0.20 -6.28 23.51
CA GLY A 209 0.66 -5.22 24.02
C GLY A 209 2.16 -5.47 23.83
N ALA A 210 2.58 -6.64 23.34
CA ALA A 210 3.96 -6.89 22.91
C ALA A 210 3.96 -7.62 21.56
N ALA A 211 4.46 -6.98 20.51
CA ALA A 211 4.51 -7.57 19.19
C ALA A 211 5.60 -6.94 18.31
N THR A 212 6.06 -7.73 17.35
CA THR A 212 6.80 -7.24 16.18
C THR A 212 5.97 -7.51 14.93
N LEU A 213 5.81 -6.50 14.10
CA LEU A 213 5.20 -6.59 12.79
C LEU A 213 6.24 -6.21 11.74
N LEU A 214 6.45 -7.08 10.76
CA LEU A 214 7.22 -6.80 9.56
C LEU A 214 6.33 -6.90 8.34
N MET A 215 6.42 -5.94 7.44
CA MET A 215 5.64 -5.92 6.21
C MET A 215 6.52 -5.59 5.03
N ARG A 216 6.35 -6.35 3.94
CA ARG A 216 6.99 -6.10 2.66
C ARG A 216 6.00 -5.43 1.73
N PHE A 217 6.43 -4.31 1.17
CA PHE A 217 5.67 -3.61 0.17
C PHE A 217 6.44 -3.52 -1.14
N ALA A 218 5.75 -3.84 -2.23
CA ALA A 218 6.20 -3.45 -3.55
C ALA A 218 5.59 -2.08 -3.85
N PHE A 219 6.44 -1.07 -3.87
CA PHE A 219 6.02 0.26 -4.29
C PHE A 219 5.97 0.31 -5.80
N MET A 220 4.96 0.98 -6.35
CA MET A 220 4.93 1.23 -7.78
C MET A 220 6.12 2.14 -8.15
N PRO A 221 6.95 1.79 -9.16
CA PRO A 221 8.10 2.61 -9.54
C PRO A 221 7.64 3.99 -10.00
N ASP A 222 8.22 5.03 -9.41
CA ASP A 222 8.06 6.41 -9.87
C ASP A 222 9.38 7.14 -9.72
N ASN A 223 9.84 7.65 -10.84
CA ASN A 223 11.09 8.38 -10.93
C ASN A 223 10.78 9.86 -10.69
N GLY A 224 10.77 10.29 -9.42
CA GLY A 224 11.04 11.70 -9.13
C GLY A 224 10.34 12.36 -7.94
N ASN A 225 9.46 11.69 -7.21
CA ASN A 225 8.60 12.35 -6.22
C ASN A 225 8.79 11.87 -4.78
N THR A 226 8.66 12.80 -3.81
CA THR A 226 8.68 12.49 -2.38
C THR A 226 7.38 11.78 -2.00
N ARG A 227 7.48 10.57 -1.46
CA ARG A 227 6.30 9.77 -1.08
C ARG A 227 6.20 9.67 0.42
N ARG A 228 5.02 9.94 0.97
CA ARG A 228 4.72 9.74 2.38
C ARG A 228 3.61 8.72 2.49
N THR A 229 3.87 7.66 3.23
CA THR A 229 2.96 6.51 3.28
C THR A 229 2.82 6.02 4.72
N VAL A 230 1.57 5.83 5.16
CA VAL A 230 1.25 5.37 6.52
C VAL A 230 1.01 3.86 6.47
N PHE A 231 2.08 3.09 6.64
CA PHE A 231 2.02 1.64 6.47
C PHE A 231 1.21 0.94 7.55
N LEU A 232 1.20 1.50 8.76
CA LEU A 232 0.41 0.96 9.84
C LEU A 232 -0.18 2.07 10.69
N LEU A 233 -1.46 1.91 11.02
CA LEU A 233 -2.17 2.75 11.95
C LEU A 233 -2.94 1.89 12.95
N LEU A 234 -2.49 1.93 14.20
CA LEU A 234 -3.18 1.29 15.33
C LEU A 234 -4.01 2.37 16.02
N ARG A 235 -5.32 2.16 16.18
CA ARG A 235 -6.22 3.17 16.76
C ARG A 235 -6.98 2.63 17.97
N ASN A 236 -7.30 3.56 18.86
CA ASN A 236 -8.38 3.39 19.82
C ASN A 236 -9.64 4.09 19.27
N ASP A 237 -10.56 3.36 18.66
CA ASP A 237 -11.78 3.95 18.09
C ASP A 237 -12.72 4.51 19.17
N ASN A 238 -12.55 4.09 20.43
CA ASN A 238 -13.27 4.68 21.57
C ASN A 238 -12.67 6.03 22.01
N ALA A 239 -11.46 6.36 21.55
CA ALA A 239 -10.77 7.61 21.81
C ALA A 239 -10.07 8.06 20.52
N PRO A 240 -10.76 8.75 19.59
CA PRO A 240 -10.34 8.89 18.18
C PRO A 240 -9.00 9.61 17.95
N ASN A 241 -8.44 10.26 18.98
CA ASN A 241 -7.11 10.86 18.93
C ASN A 241 -5.98 9.90 19.35
N GLY A 242 -6.30 8.83 20.09
CA GLY A 242 -5.36 7.83 20.58
C GLY A 242 -4.95 6.84 19.48
N LEU A 243 -3.66 6.85 19.11
CA LEU A 243 -3.14 5.99 18.05
C LEU A 243 -1.62 5.82 18.07
N ILE A 244 -1.17 4.82 17.33
CA ILE A 244 0.21 4.59 16.93
C ILE A 244 0.26 4.61 15.39
N ARG A 245 1.07 5.48 14.83
CA ARG A 245 1.24 5.63 13.38
C ARG A 245 2.67 5.30 13.00
N ILE A 246 2.85 4.31 12.12
CA ILE A 246 4.15 4.00 11.51
C ILE A 246 4.13 4.51 10.08
N LEU A 247 5.15 5.28 9.76
CA LEU A 247 5.28 5.98 8.51
C LEU A 247 6.67 5.69 7.93
N SER A 248 6.72 5.49 6.63
CA SER A 248 7.95 5.61 5.87
C SER A 248 7.74 6.64 4.76
N GLN A 249 8.74 7.49 4.60
CA GLN A 249 8.77 8.58 3.67
C GLN A 249 10.03 8.48 2.82
N TYR A 250 9.83 8.42 1.51
CA TYR A 250 10.88 8.53 0.53
C TYR A 250 11.08 9.99 0.16
N ASN A 251 12.30 10.51 0.21
CA ASN A 251 12.60 11.89 -0.20
C ASN A 251 13.47 11.93 -1.45
N ARG A 252 13.08 12.80 -2.40
CA ARG A 252 13.87 13.07 -3.62
C ARG A 252 15.31 13.53 -3.34
N THR A 253 15.57 14.12 -2.17
CA THR A 253 16.90 14.61 -1.76
C THR A 253 17.87 13.51 -1.35
N GLY A 254 17.45 12.24 -1.38
CA GLY A 254 18.29 11.06 -1.18
C GLY A 254 18.32 10.51 0.24
N LEU A 255 17.71 11.20 1.22
CA LEU A 255 17.58 10.73 2.60
C LEU A 255 16.12 10.42 2.92
N ASP A 256 15.80 9.14 2.97
CA ASP A 256 14.49 8.66 3.37
C ASP A 256 14.35 8.63 4.88
N GLU A 257 13.11 8.68 5.34
CA GLU A 257 12.77 8.69 6.75
C GLU A 257 11.74 7.61 7.07
N GLY A 258 12.08 6.70 7.96
CA GLY A 258 11.10 5.94 8.71
C GLY A 258 10.82 6.65 10.05
N SER A 259 9.56 6.69 10.46
CA SER A 259 9.18 7.22 11.77
C SER A 259 7.98 6.52 12.41
N ILE A 260 7.97 6.51 13.74
CA ILE A 260 6.80 6.11 14.54
C ILE A 260 6.32 7.32 15.32
N SER A 261 5.02 7.59 15.22
CA SER A 261 4.33 8.60 16.03
C SER A 261 3.37 7.91 17.00
N VAL A 262 3.33 8.37 18.24
CA VAL A 262 2.36 7.89 19.25
C VAL A 262 1.61 9.08 19.82
N VAL A 263 0.29 8.95 19.85
CA VAL A 263 -0.65 9.96 20.37
C VAL A 263 -1.51 9.28 21.44
N GLN A 264 -1.57 9.88 22.63
CA GLN A 264 -2.38 9.38 23.75
C GLN A 264 -3.88 9.60 23.51
N ASP A 265 -4.72 8.89 24.26
CA ASP A 265 -6.16 9.14 24.28
C ASP A 265 -6.45 10.60 24.71
N GLY A 266 -7.26 11.31 23.92
CA GLY A 266 -7.53 12.73 24.14
C GLY A 266 -6.37 13.69 23.78
N GLY A 267 -5.30 13.18 23.14
CA GLY A 267 -4.21 13.99 22.59
C GLY A 267 -4.63 14.87 21.39
N PRO A 268 -3.72 15.67 20.83
CA PRO A 268 -4.01 16.50 19.66
C PRO A 268 -4.42 15.66 18.45
N SER A 269 -5.30 16.20 17.61
CA SER A 269 -5.71 15.52 16.38
C SER A 269 -4.54 15.40 15.41
N LEU A 270 -4.52 14.32 14.63
CA LEU A 270 -3.46 14.04 13.64
C LEU A 270 -3.40 15.04 12.47
N ALA A 271 -4.40 15.93 12.37
CA ALA A 271 -4.40 17.06 11.44
C ALA A 271 -3.40 18.15 11.85
N GLU A 272 -2.87 18.13 13.08
CA GLU A 272 -1.77 18.99 13.49
C GLU A 272 -0.46 18.51 12.84
N ALA A 273 0.27 19.45 12.24
CA ALA A 273 1.27 19.20 11.21
C ALA A 273 2.45 18.28 11.59
N THR A 274 2.70 18.01 12.89
CA THR A 274 3.81 17.15 13.33
C THR A 274 3.46 16.40 14.62
N PRO A 275 2.82 15.21 14.54
CA PRO A 275 2.56 14.43 15.74
C PRO A 275 3.87 13.97 16.41
N PRO A 276 3.82 13.64 17.71
CA PRO A 276 5.02 13.35 18.48
C PRO A 276 5.73 12.09 17.95
N LEU A 277 6.96 12.24 17.44
CA LEU A 277 7.81 11.13 16.94
C LEU A 277 8.57 10.42 18.07
N ILE A 278 8.39 9.11 18.22
CA ILE A 278 9.06 8.31 19.27
C ILE A 278 10.28 7.55 18.76
N ALA A 279 10.33 7.24 17.46
CA ALA A 279 11.46 6.59 16.83
C ALA A 279 11.59 7.13 15.40
N ARG A 280 12.83 7.24 14.92
CA ARG A 280 13.17 7.74 13.59
C ARG A 280 14.45 7.07 13.11
N ASN A 281 14.52 6.72 11.84
CA ASN A 281 15.75 6.32 11.16
C ASN A 281 15.86 7.03 9.80
N LEU A 282 17.09 7.16 9.30
CA LEU A 282 17.41 7.86 8.05
C LEU A 282 18.29 7.00 7.17
N GLY A 283 17.75 6.53 6.04
CA GLY A 283 18.45 5.59 5.16
C GLY A 283 18.27 5.89 3.68
N ASN A 284 18.96 5.11 2.86
CA ASN A 284 18.77 5.14 1.41
C ASN A 284 17.60 4.23 1.02
N PHE A 285 16.80 4.66 0.06
CA PHE A 285 15.71 3.83 -0.46
C PHE A 285 16.25 2.57 -1.13
N ASN A 286 15.70 1.43 -0.74
CA ASN A 286 15.78 0.21 -1.53
C ASN A 286 14.41 -0.01 -2.17
N GLY A 287 14.38 -0.27 -3.48
CA GLY A 287 13.16 -0.30 -4.30
C GLY A 287 12.00 -1.16 -3.76
N ASN A 288 12.28 -2.13 -2.90
CA ASN A 288 11.32 -2.96 -2.18
C ASN A 288 11.56 -2.83 -0.67
N PRO A 289 10.97 -1.84 0.01
CA PRO A 289 11.23 -1.64 1.41
C PRO A 289 10.45 -2.66 2.24
N ILE A 290 11.18 -3.30 3.14
CA ILE A 290 10.62 -3.94 4.31
C ILE A 290 10.45 -2.82 5.35
N VAL A 291 9.22 -2.63 5.79
CA VAL A 291 8.88 -1.67 6.84
C VAL A 291 8.31 -2.45 8.01
N GLY A 292 8.87 -2.22 9.19
CA GLY A 292 8.51 -2.93 10.39
C GLY A 292 8.39 -2.01 11.58
N ALA A 293 7.65 -2.47 12.57
CA ALA A 293 7.61 -1.85 13.89
C ALA A 293 7.54 -2.94 14.94
N TYR A 294 8.25 -2.71 16.03
CA TYR A 294 8.15 -3.53 17.23
C TYR A 294 7.81 -2.62 18.39
N PHE A 295 7.00 -3.13 19.31
CA PHE A 295 6.60 -2.36 20.48
C PHE A 295 6.26 -3.25 21.67
N SER A 296 6.41 -2.68 22.87
CA SER A 296 5.88 -3.19 24.12
C SER A 296 5.08 -2.10 24.85
N GLY A 297 3.99 -2.47 25.51
CA GLY A 297 3.10 -1.56 26.23
C GLY A 297 2.52 -0.49 25.29
N PHE A 298 2.01 -0.89 24.12
CA PHE A 298 1.41 0.01 23.11
C PHE A 298 2.29 1.20 22.70
N GLY A 299 3.60 1.02 22.65
CA GLY A 299 4.54 2.05 22.22
C GLY A 299 5.33 2.73 23.33
N ALA A 300 5.18 2.28 24.59
CA ALA A 300 6.06 2.68 25.70
C ALA A 300 7.53 2.36 25.42
N ARG A 301 7.78 1.23 24.74
CA ARG A 301 9.03 0.97 24.00
C ARG A 301 8.64 0.65 22.58
N ALA A 302 9.21 1.35 21.61
CA ALA A 302 9.02 1.00 20.21
C ALA A 302 10.26 1.33 19.40
N GLY A 303 10.38 0.68 18.26
CA GLY A 303 11.30 1.06 17.22
C GLY A 303 10.78 0.68 15.85
N ILE A 304 11.46 1.22 14.84
CA ILE A 304 11.11 1.11 13.44
C ILE A 304 12.23 0.44 12.67
N ILE A 305 11.84 -0.33 11.67
CA ILE A 305 12.72 -0.96 10.71
C ILE A 305 12.31 -0.42 9.36
N SER A 306 13.20 0.28 8.66
CA SER A 306 12.93 0.83 7.33
C SER A 306 14.23 1.18 6.62
N HIS A 307 14.25 1.20 5.30
CA HIS A 307 15.41 1.63 4.49
C HIS A 307 16.73 0.92 4.85
N GLY A 308 16.63 -0.37 5.24
CA GLY A 308 17.79 -1.17 5.67
C GLY A 308 18.39 -0.72 7.00
N GLN A 309 17.63 -0.05 7.86
CA GLN A 309 18.07 0.40 9.18
C GLN A 309 17.02 0.11 10.24
N ALA A 310 17.46 -0.16 11.46
CA ALA A 310 16.61 -0.14 12.66
C ALA A 310 16.84 1.17 13.43
N GLY A 311 15.78 1.75 13.97
CA GLY A 311 15.83 2.93 14.83
C GLY A 311 14.94 2.74 16.05
N GLN A 312 15.52 2.90 17.24
CA GLN A 312 14.80 2.79 18.52
C GLN A 312 14.49 4.15 19.12
N ASN A 313 13.51 4.20 20.01
CA ASN A 313 13.31 5.34 20.91
C ASN A 313 14.48 5.48 21.90
N THR A 314 15.24 6.58 21.81
CA THR A 314 16.15 7.01 22.89
C THR A 314 15.35 7.80 23.92
N ALA A 315 14.80 7.07 24.89
CA ALA A 315 13.99 7.60 25.98
C ALA A 315 14.71 8.75 26.71
N ALA A 316 14.30 10.00 26.49
CA ALA A 316 14.79 11.11 27.32
C ALA A 316 13.90 12.34 27.51
N SER A 317 12.84 12.62 26.72
CA SER A 317 12.23 13.97 26.87
C SER A 317 10.74 14.14 26.70
N VAL A 318 9.96 13.10 26.40
CA VAL A 318 8.50 13.29 26.32
C VAL A 318 7.79 12.13 27.00
N SER A 319 7.18 12.43 28.15
CA SER A 319 6.14 11.58 28.74
C SER A 319 5.06 11.40 27.69
N ARG A 320 5.01 10.22 27.07
CA ARG A 320 4.02 9.89 26.05
C ARG A 320 3.31 8.65 26.51
N THR A 321 2.17 8.88 27.14
CA THR A 321 1.24 7.82 27.48
C THR A 321 0.77 7.20 26.17
N PRO A 322 0.95 5.89 25.97
CA PRO A 322 0.36 5.22 24.81
C PRO A 322 -1.19 5.26 24.92
N PRO A 323 -1.93 4.98 23.83
CA PRO A 323 -3.37 4.74 23.91
C PRO A 323 -3.68 3.67 24.96
N THR A 324 -4.79 3.83 25.70
CA THR A 324 -5.16 2.86 26.75
C THR A 324 -5.58 1.51 26.19
N ALA A 325 -6.01 1.47 24.92
CA ALA A 325 -6.33 0.26 24.19
C ALA A 325 -6.11 0.44 22.68
N ILE A 326 -5.90 -0.67 21.97
CA ILE A 326 -5.98 -0.72 20.51
C ILE A 326 -7.23 -1.51 20.14
N THR A 327 -8.12 -0.92 19.35
CA THR A 327 -9.38 -1.53 18.90
C THR A 327 -9.39 -1.83 17.41
N SER A 328 -8.47 -1.23 16.66
CA SER A 328 -8.36 -1.45 15.22
C SER A 328 -6.94 -1.23 14.72
N MET A 329 -6.66 -1.86 13.59
CA MET A 329 -5.37 -1.86 12.93
C MET A 329 -5.62 -1.69 11.44
N PHE A 330 -5.22 -0.54 10.87
CA PHE A 330 -5.43 -0.20 9.47
C PHE A 330 -4.11 -0.06 8.72
N LEU A 331 -4.16 -0.39 7.43
CA LEU A 331 -3.08 -0.10 6.48
C LEU A 331 -3.55 1.06 5.58
N ASP A 332 -2.84 2.19 5.60
CA ASP A 332 -3.11 3.36 4.73
C ASP A 332 -1.87 3.70 3.91
N ALA A 333 -1.57 2.79 2.99
CA ALA A 333 -0.42 2.90 2.12
C ALA A 333 -0.84 3.16 0.67
N PRO A 334 -1.14 4.41 0.27
CA PRO A 334 -1.48 4.71 -1.11
C PRO A 334 -0.38 4.22 -2.06
N ASP A 335 -0.81 3.51 -3.11
CA ASP A 335 0.02 3.04 -4.22
C ASP A 335 1.14 2.06 -3.83
N ALA A 336 0.84 1.26 -2.81
CA ALA A 336 1.63 0.12 -2.42
C ALA A 336 0.87 -1.18 -2.69
N ILE A 337 1.61 -2.22 -3.02
CA ILE A 337 1.12 -3.58 -2.97
C ILE A 337 1.74 -4.25 -1.75
N LEU A 338 0.91 -4.69 -0.81
CA LEU A 338 1.36 -5.52 0.30
C LEU A 338 1.58 -6.93 -0.22
N THR A 339 2.83 -7.37 -0.23
CA THR A 339 3.18 -8.73 -0.68
C THR A 339 3.22 -9.69 0.49
N HIS A 340 3.82 -9.28 1.62
CA HIS A 340 3.99 -10.13 2.80
C HIS A 340 3.81 -9.36 4.11
N ALA A 341 3.27 -10.01 5.13
CA ALA A 341 3.26 -9.53 6.51
C ALA A 341 3.56 -10.66 7.51
N VAL A 342 4.38 -10.39 8.51
CA VAL A 342 4.79 -11.36 9.54
C VAL A 342 4.62 -10.74 10.91
N ILE A 343 4.04 -11.51 11.83
CA ILE A 343 3.74 -11.07 13.20
C ILE A 343 4.38 -12.03 14.20
N TYR A 344 5.15 -11.45 15.11
CA TYR A 344 5.76 -12.12 16.26
C TYR A 344 5.03 -11.65 17.53
N ASP A 345 4.77 -12.56 18.48
CA ASP A 345 4.26 -12.24 19.82
C ASP A 345 5.36 -11.84 20.81
N ARG A 346 6.51 -11.40 20.28
CA ARG A 346 7.65 -10.91 21.03
C ARG A 346 8.29 -9.72 20.32
N MET A 347 9.10 -8.98 21.08
CA MET A 347 10.05 -8.05 20.48
C MET A 347 11.21 -8.84 19.88
N VAL A 348 11.54 -8.56 18.62
CA VAL A 348 12.80 -9.01 18.00
C VAL A 348 13.94 -8.09 18.43
N SER A 349 15.19 -8.58 18.46
CA SER A 349 16.36 -7.71 18.70
C SER A 349 16.64 -6.81 17.49
N ASP A 350 17.50 -5.79 17.62
CA ASP A 350 17.88 -4.95 16.48
C ASP A 350 18.63 -5.73 15.40
N ASP A 351 19.52 -6.65 15.81
CA ASP A 351 20.24 -7.53 14.89
C ASP A 351 19.26 -8.44 14.16
N GLU A 352 18.29 -9.01 14.90
CA GLU A 352 17.24 -9.87 14.34
C GLU A 352 16.35 -9.09 13.36
N ALA A 353 15.93 -7.88 13.74
CA ALA A 353 15.18 -6.96 12.92
C ALA A 353 15.91 -6.59 11.62
N PHE A 354 17.22 -6.34 11.71
CA PHE A 354 18.05 -5.96 10.57
C PHE A 354 18.19 -7.13 9.59
N ASP A 355 18.52 -8.31 10.08
CA ASP A 355 18.66 -9.52 9.27
C ASP A 355 17.34 -9.89 8.59
N LEU A 356 16.20 -9.78 9.29
CA LEU A 356 14.86 -9.99 8.69
C LEU A 356 14.56 -8.99 7.56
N ALA A 357 15.11 -7.77 7.64
CA ALA A 357 14.92 -6.72 6.65
C ALA A 357 15.92 -6.76 5.49
N VAL A 358 17.09 -7.37 5.67
CA VAL A 358 18.17 -7.42 4.66
C VAL A 358 18.14 -8.73 3.88
N PHE A 359 17.98 -9.88 4.54
CA PHE A 359 18.00 -11.19 3.88
C PHE A 359 16.65 -11.60 3.28
N GLY A 360 15.58 -10.85 3.56
CA GLY A 360 14.27 -11.00 2.93
C GLY A 360 14.07 -10.18 1.64
N SER A 361 15.12 -9.51 1.12
CA SER A 361 15.02 -8.61 -0.05
C SER A 361 15.13 -9.32 -1.39
#